data_AF-A0A1M5KRQ1-F1
#
_entry.id   AF-A0A1M5KRQ1-F1
#
_cell.length_a   1.000
_cell.length_b   1.000
_cell.length_c   1.000
_cell.angle_alpha   90.00
_cell.angle_beta   90.00
_cell.angle_gamma   90.00
#
_symmetry.space_group_name_H-M   'P 1'
#
loop_
_entity.id
_entity.type
_entity.pdbx_description
1 polymer ?
#
loop_
_entity_poly.entity_id
_entity_poly.type
_entity_poly.pdbx_seq_one_letter_code
_entity_poly.pdbx_strand_id
1 'polypeptide(L)'
;MKKSAVTLIFLFTQLIAFGQNELLKDVDHDGIIDTVYVDSTKYTIVCKLSTKNYNPISSKPIEILNLMSGVVGTKNGFEFFNDWMRAGYKNQFRYNTKTKKIQLIGMSRYEFGNAVNDGSGESSVNLLTGDYIGNWNYYDEDKDKLTKIPTIKAKMKFSSINLEDFGEEIYFGYSENCAELFYKHKKIRMNRR
;
A
#
# COMPACT_ATOMS: atom_id res chain seq x y z
N MET A 1 -44.09 21.99 15.10
CA MET A 1 -42.79 22.36 15.71
C MET A 1 -42.06 21.16 16.35
N LYS A 2 -42.70 20.34 17.19
CA LYS A 2 -42.03 19.18 17.84
C LYS A 2 -41.51 18.10 16.87
N LYS A 3 -42.23 17.81 15.76
CA LYS A 3 -41.82 16.79 14.77
C LYS A 3 -40.61 17.23 13.93
N SER A 4 -40.52 18.51 13.58
CA SER A 4 -39.41 19.07 12.78
C SER A 4 -38.09 19.13 13.55
N ALA A 5 -38.14 19.31 14.88
CA ALA A 5 -36.95 19.27 15.73
C ALA A 5 -36.34 17.86 15.81
N VAL A 6 -37.17 16.81 15.82
CA VAL A 6 -36.72 15.41 15.83
C VAL A 6 -36.04 15.04 14.51
N THR A 7 -36.56 15.51 13.37
CA THR A 7 -35.94 15.30 12.06
C THR A 7 -34.56 15.97 11.96
N LEU A 8 -34.41 17.16 12.53
CA LEU A 8 -33.14 17.89 12.54
C LEU A 8 -32.07 17.18 13.39
N ILE A 9 -32.45 16.62 14.53
CA ILE A 9 -31.55 15.84 15.40
C ILE A 9 -31.05 14.57 14.69
N PHE A 10 -31.92 13.89 13.94
CA PHE A 10 -31.54 12.70 13.15
C PHE A 10 -30.55 13.03 12.02
N LEU A 11 -30.69 14.20 11.39
CA LEU A 11 -29.76 14.69 10.36
C LEU A 11 -28.36 15.02 10.94
N PHE A 12 -28.28 15.52 12.18
CA PHE A 12 -26.99 15.79 12.83
C PHE A 12 -26.26 14.52 13.28
N THR A 13 -26.98 13.44 13.64
CA THR A 13 -26.33 12.17 14.01
C THR A 13 -25.66 11.44 12.84
N GLN A 14 -26.00 11.79 11.59
CA GLN A 14 -25.36 11.21 10.40
C GLN A 14 -24.03 11.87 10.03
N LEU A 15 -23.64 12.96 10.70
CA LEU A 15 -22.36 13.65 10.44
C LEU A 15 -21.17 13.01 11.17
N ILE A 16 -21.42 12.07 12.09
CA ILE A 16 -20.37 11.30 12.76
C ILE A 16 -20.26 9.96 12.04
N ALA A 17 -19.34 9.85 11.08
CA ALA A 17 -18.61 8.63 10.72
C ALA A 17 -18.29 8.54 9.22
N PHE A 18 -17.40 9.39 8.71
CA PHE A 18 -16.57 9.03 7.56
C PHE A 18 -15.21 9.71 7.69
N GLY A 19 -14.45 9.30 8.70
CA GLY A 19 -13.03 9.53 8.80
C GLY A 19 -12.36 8.17 8.96
N GLN A 20 -11.30 7.90 8.20
CA GLN A 20 -10.52 6.70 8.40
C GLN A 20 -9.94 6.71 9.83
N ASN A 21 -10.16 5.63 10.59
CA ASN A 21 -9.75 5.57 11.99
C ASN A 21 -8.22 5.61 12.12
N GLU A 22 -7.73 6.34 13.12
CA GLU A 22 -6.34 6.27 13.57
C GLU A 22 -6.01 4.84 14.04
N LEU A 23 -4.82 4.36 13.68
CA LEU A 23 -4.26 3.12 14.20
C LEU A 23 -3.57 3.40 15.53
N LEU A 24 -4.05 2.76 16.59
CA LEU A 24 -3.42 2.73 17.92
C LEU A 24 -2.58 1.45 18.06
N LYS A 25 -1.26 1.58 18.17
CA LYS A 25 -0.34 0.44 18.25
C LYS A 25 0.99 0.86 18.86
N ASP A 26 1.62 0.01 19.66
CA ASP A 26 3.05 0.15 20.01
C ASP A 26 3.91 -0.23 18.78
N VAL A 27 4.45 0.79 18.09
CA VAL A 27 5.20 0.68 16.84
C VAL A 27 6.69 0.52 17.09
N ASP A 28 7.23 1.18 18.10
CA ASP A 28 8.67 1.15 18.42
C ASP A 28 9.07 0.18 19.55
N HIS A 29 8.09 -0.54 20.11
CA HIS A 29 8.23 -1.61 21.08
C HIS A 29 8.74 -1.15 22.44
N ASP A 30 8.36 0.06 22.87
CA ASP A 30 8.65 0.58 24.21
C ASP A 30 7.58 0.27 25.26
N GLY A 31 6.47 -0.37 24.86
CA GLY A 31 5.34 -0.72 25.72
C GLY A 31 4.30 0.38 25.87
N ILE A 32 4.45 1.53 25.19
CA ILE A 32 3.53 2.65 25.16
C ILE A 32 2.83 2.69 23.78
N ILE A 33 1.56 3.09 23.77
CA ILE A 33 0.79 3.15 22.52
C ILE A 33 1.19 4.38 21.69
N ASP A 34 1.45 4.15 20.41
CA ASP A 34 1.66 5.15 19.37
C ASP A 34 0.41 5.33 18.50
N THR A 35 0.42 6.39 17.70
CA THR A 35 -0.64 6.65 16.70
C THR A 35 -0.05 6.63 15.29
N VAL A 36 -0.76 6.00 14.35
CA VAL A 36 -0.49 6.09 12.91
C VAL A 36 -1.80 6.43 12.19
N TYR A 37 -1.77 7.38 11.26
CA TYR A 37 -2.95 7.74 10.47
C TYR A 37 -2.56 8.33 9.12
N VAL A 38 -3.54 8.51 8.26
CA VAL A 38 -3.39 9.27 7.01
C VAL A 38 -3.96 10.67 7.25
N ASP A 39 -3.13 11.70 7.08
CA ASP A 39 -3.58 13.09 7.07
C ASP A 39 -4.22 13.38 5.71
N SER A 40 -5.54 13.38 5.66
CA SER A 40 -6.31 13.60 4.43
C SER A 40 -6.30 15.05 3.94
N THR A 41 -5.61 15.98 4.64
CA THR A 41 -5.43 17.37 4.19
C THR A 41 -4.06 17.55 3.54
N LYS A 42 -3.03 16.90 4.08
CA LYS A 42 -1.65 16.96 3.55
C LYS A 42 -1.30 15.78 2.64
N TYR A 43 -2.18 14.79 2.60
CA TYR A 43 -2.02 13.50 1.91
C TYR A 43 -0.76 12.77 2.36
N THR A 44 -0.49 12.74 3.67
CA THR A 44 0.70 12.08 4.22
C THR A 44 0.33 10.95 5.16
N ILE A 45 1.21 9.96 5.27
CA ILE A 45 1.18 8.99 6.36
C ILE A 45 1.87 9.64 7.55
N VAL A 46 1.19 9.75 8.67
CA VAL A 46 1.73 10.37 9.90
C VAL A 46 1.85 9.33 11.00
N CYS A 47 2.99 9.29 11.66
CA CYS A 47 3.22 8.51 12.86
C CYS A 47 3.67 9.42 14.01
N LYS A 48 3.14 9.20 15.21
CA LYS A 48 3.59 9.87 16.44
C LYS A 48 3.99 8.81 17.45
N LEU A 49 5.28 8.75 17.72
CA LEU A 49 5.89 7.77 18.64
C LEU A 49 6.01 8.35 20.05
N SER A 50 5.72 7.55 21.07
CA SER A 50 5.96 7.83 22.49
C SER A 50 7.43 8.23 22.73
N THR A 51 8.39 7.47 22.17
CA THR A 51 9.85 7.73 22.31
C THR A 51 10.31 9.03 21.65
N LYS A 52 9.42 9.68 20.88
CA LYS A 52 9.66 10.97 20.22
C LYS A 52 8.78 12.08 20.81
N ASN A 53 8.23 11.88 22.01
CA ASN A 53 7.29 12.80 22.66
C ASN A 53 6.08 13.13 21.77
N TYR A 54 5.64 12.16 20.96
CA TYR A 54 4.54 12.29 20.00
C TYR A 54 4.73 13.40 18.95
N ASN A 55 5.97 13.84 18.71
CA ASN A 55 6.27 14.70 17.58
C ASN A 55 5.97 13.96 16.26
N PRO A 56 5.27 14.58 15.30
CA PRO A 56 4.86 13.90 14.08
C PRO A 56 6.04 13.59 13.16
N ILE A 57 6.12 12.35 12.72
CA ILE A 57 6.99 11.87 11.64
C ILE A 57 6.07 11.60 10.45
N SER A 58 6.29 12.28 9.34
CA SER A 58 5.38 12.22 8.19
C SER A 58 6.10 11.77 6.94
N SER A 59 5.40 11.06 6.07
CA SER A 59 5.86 10.83 4.69
C SER A 59 5.86 12.11 3.87
N LYS A 60 6.44 12.04 2.66
CA LYS A 60 6.10 12.99 1.61
C LYS A 60 4.62 12.83 1.23
N PRO A 61 4.02 13.84 0.57
CA PRO A 61 2.66 13.73 0.05
C PRO A 61 2.49 12.54 -0.90
N ILE A 62 1.36 11.86 -0.79
CA ILE A 62 0.85 10.85 -1.73
C ILE A 62 0.02 11.61 -2.75
N GLU A 63 0.43 11.58 -4.02
CA GLU A 63 -0.21 12.40 -5.06
C GLU A 63 -1.64 11.94 -5.34
N ILE A 64 -1.86 10.62 -5.40
CA ILE A 64 -3.16 10.01 -5.66
C ILE A 64 -3.64 9.27 -4.42
N LEU A 65 -4.22 9.99 -3.45
CA LEU A 65 -4.82 9.38 -2.27
C LEU A 65 -6.27 8.96 -2.54
N ASN A 66 -6.51 7.66 -2.69
CA ASN A 66 -7.86 7.15 -2.97
C ASN A 66 -8.77 7.21 -1.75
N LEU A 67 -10.08 7.20 -1.98
CA LEU A 67 -11.08 7.12 -0.90
C LEU A 67 -10.91 5.84 -0.06
N MET A 68 -10.49 4.75 -0.70
CA MET A 68 -10.21 3.46 -0.07
C MET A 68 -8.72 3.34 0.29
N SER A 69 -8.15 4.39 0.87
CA SER A 69 -6.80 4.38 1.41
C SER A 69 -6.82 4.29 2.93
N GLY A 70 -5.69 3.85 3.50
CA GLY A 70 -5.51 3.91 4.92
C GLY A 70 -4.35 3.18 5.51
N VAL A 71 -4.38 3.03 6.83
CA VAL A 71 -3.36 2.31 7.60
C VAL A 71 -3.98 1.20 8.42
N VAL A 72 -3.28 0.08 8.50
CA VAL A 72 -3.68 -1.08 9.30
C VAL A 72 -2.47 -1.65 10.03
N GLY A 73 -2.68 -2.13 11.25
CA GLY A 73 -1.62 -2.77 12.03
C GLY A 73 -1.17 -4.09 11.41
N THR A 74 0.13 -4.34 11.41
CA THR A 74 0.71 -5.65 11.09
C THR A 74 1.42 -6.21 12.32
N LYS A 75 1.87 -7.48 12.27
CA LYS A 75 2.59 -8.11 13.39
C LYS A 75 3.81 -7.28 13.81
N ASN A 76 4.58 -6.77 12.84
CA ASN A 76 5.86 -6.12 13.06
C ASN A 76 5.83 -4.61 12.72
N GLY A 77 4.66 -3.96 12.74
CA GLY A 77 4.55 -2.54 12.40
C GLY A 77 3.17 -2.21 11.86
N PHE A 78 3.11 -1.55 10.71
CA PHE A 78 1.86 -1.18 10.05
C PHE A 78 2.00 -1.26 8.52
N GLU A 79 0.88 -1.19 7.83
CA GLU A 79 0.80 -1.16 6.37
C GLU A 79 -0.06 0.04 5.97
N PHE A 80 0.45 0.85 5.04
CA PHE A 80 -0.37 1.79 4.29
C PHE A 80 -0.94 1.06 3.07
N PHE A 81 -2.25 1.14 2.85
CA PHE A 81 -2.92 0.64 1.66
C PHE A 81 -3.55 1.81 0.89
N ASN A 82 -3.54 1.72 -0.43
CA ASN A 82 -4.18 2.67 -1.31
C ASN A 82 -4.89 1.90 -2.43
N ASP A 83 -6.17 1.59 -2.19
CA ASP A 83 -6.97 0.75 -3.08
C ASP A 83 -7.87 1.58 -3.99
N TRP A 84 -8.04 1.13 -5.22
CA TRP A 84 -8.94 1.73 -6.20
C TRP A 84 -9.61 0.67 -7.09
N MET A 85 -10.86 0.35 -6.77
CA MET A 85 -11.70 -0.60 -7.52
C MET A 85 -11.04 -1.97 -7.71
N ARG A 86 -10.36 -2.17 -8.85
CA ARG A 86 -9.74 -3.44 -9.26
C ARG A 86 -8.23 -3.39 -9.23
N ALA A 87 -7.63 -2.32 -8.73
CA ALA A 87 -6.18 -2.22 -8.58
C ALA A 87 -5.87 -1.54 -7.26
N GLY A 88 -4.70 -1.81 -6.71
CA GLY A 88 -4.30 -1.20 -5.45
C GLY A 88 -2.92 -1.64 -5.04
N TYR A 89 -2.40 -0.96 -4.04
CA TYR A 89 -1.08 -1.24 -3.52
C TYR A 89 -0.99 -1.06 -2.01
N LYS A 90 0.04 -1.69 -1.45
CA LYS A 90 0.31 -1.73 -0.03
C LYS A 90 1.81 -1.53 0.23
N ASN A 91 2.12 -0.74 1.25
CA ASN A 91 3.47 -0.41 1.69
C ASN A 91 3.60 -0.75 3.16
N GLN A 92 4.46 -1.72 3.48
CA GLN A 92 4.65 -2.22 4.84
C GLN A 92 5.81 -1.48 5.51
N PHE A 93 5.54 -0.92 6.68
CA PHE A 93 6.50 -0.19 7.50
C PHE A 93 6.76 -0.88 8.83
N ARG A 94 7.98 -0.73 9.33
CA ARG A 94 8.40 -1.22 10.65
C ARG A 94 9.40 -0.28 11.29
N TYR A 95 9.35 -0.12 12.61
CA TYR A 95 10.41 0.57 13.34
C TYR A 95 11.73 -0.22 13.32
N ASN A 96 12.80 0.43 12.88
CA ASN A 96 14.15 -0.11 12.91
C ASN A 96 14.86 0.36 14.18
N THR A 97 15.09 -0.57 15.12
CA THR A 97 15.70 -0.27 16.43
C THR A 97 17.15 0.21 16.34
N LYS A 98 17.88 -0.13 15.26
CA LYS A 98 19.27 0.32 15.07
C LYS A 98 19.32 1.76 14.60
N THR A 99 18.49 2.13 13.62
CA THR A 99 18.48 3.49 13.05
C THR A 99 17.52 4.43 13.77
N LYS A 100 16.64 3.89 14.62
CA LYS A 100 15.55 4.61 15.33
C LYS A 100 14.60 5.33 14.37
N LYS A 101 14.35 4.71 13.21
CA LYS A 101 13.49 5.23 12.13
C LYS A 101 12.42 4.21 11.73
N ILE A 102 11.28 4.69 11.25
CA ILE A 102 10.26 3.87 10.62
C ILE A 102 10.72 3.59 9.18
N GLN A 103 10.95 2.33 8.85
CA GLN A 103 11.52 1.88 7.58
C GLN A 103 10.47 1.14 6.75
N LEU A 104 10.44 1.40 5.44
CA LEU A 104 9.70 0.59 4.47
C LEU A 104 10.40 -0.77 4.31
N ILE A 105 9.66 -1.86 4.55
CA ILE A 105 10.19 -3.22 4.54
C ILE A 105 9.59 -4.13 3.46
N GLY A 106 8.48 -3.71 2.86
CA GLY A 106 7.81 -4.48 1.82
C GLY A 106 6.84 -3.62 1.03
N MET A 107 6.62 -4.02 -0.21
CA MET A 107 5.58 -3.44 -1.07
C MET A 107 4.82 -4.59 -1.74
N SER A 108 3.53 -4.38 -1.99
CA SER A 108 2.74 -5.29 -2.81
C SER A 108 1.71 -4.53 -3.63
N ARG A 109 1.28 -5.13 -4.74
CA ARG A 109 0.28 -4.58 -5.65
C ARG A 109 -0.60 -5.69 -6.21
N TYR A 110 -1.80 -5.33 -6.60
CA TYR A 110 -2.67 -6.19 -7.39
C TYR A 110 -3.33 -5.39 -8.51
N GLU A 111 -3.65 -6.11 -9.58
CA GLU A 111 -4.40 -5.61 -10.72
C GLU A 111 -5.33 -6.71 -11.22
N PHE A 112 -6.63 -6.50 -11.06
CA PHE A 112 -7.70 -7.38 -11.52
C PHE A 112 -8.54 -6.69 -12.61
N GLY A 113 -7.97 -5.66 -13.25
CA GLY A 113 -8.53 -4.99 -14.43
C GLY A 113 -8.48 -5.86 -15.68
N ASN A 114 -8.84 -5.29 -16.83
CA ASN A 114 -8.80 -6.01 -18.10
C ASN A 114 -7.35 -6.38 -18.44
N ALA A 115 -7.04 -7.69 -18.40
CA ALA A 115 -5.71 -8.24 -18.67
C ALA A 115 -5.25 -8.16 -20.14
N VAL A 116 -6.00 -7.43 -20.97
CA VAL A 116 -5.74 -7.23 -22.40
C VAL A 116 -4.44 -6.44 -22.61
N ASN A 117 -4.21 -5.41 -21.79
CA ASN A 117 -3.03 -4.55 -21.92
C ASN A 117 -1.92 -4.95 -20.93
N ASP A 118 -2.19 -4.85 -19.63
CA ASP A 118 -1.14 -4.87 -18.59
C ASP A 118 -1.07 -6.17 -17.78
N GLY A 119 -1.84 -7.17 -18.19
CA GLY A 119 -2.01 -8.42 -17.44
C GLY A 119 -2.95 -8.26 -16.24
N SER A 120 -3.13 -9.34 -15.49
CA SER A 120 -3.86 -9.34 -14.23
C SER A 120 -3.21 -10.28 -13.23
N GLY A 121 -3.20 -9.91 -11.96
CA GLY A 121 -2.53 -10.67 -10.92
C GLY A 121 -2.06 -9.80 -9.79
N GLU A 122 -1.03 -10.28 -9.10
CA GLU A 122 -0.48 -9.63 -7.92
C GLU A 122 1.02 -9.88 -7.81
N SER A 123 1.70 -8.97 -7.11
CA SER A 123 3.08 -9.16 -6.75
C SER A 123 3.44 -8.54 -5.42
N SER A 124 4.55 -9.00 -4.87
CA SER A 124 5.14 -8.43 -3.66
C SER A 124 6.66 -8.43 -3.74
N VAL A 125 7.29 -7.49 -3.04
CA VAL A 125 8.73 -7.47 -2.82
C VAL A 125 9.03 -7.31 -1.32
N ASN A 126 9.98 -8.11 -0.83
CA ASN A 126 10.56 -7.94 0.49
C ASN A 126 11.83 -7.09 0.35
N LEU A 127 11.79 -5.85 0.84
CA LEU A 127 12.87 -4.88 0.65
C LEU A 127 14.11 -5.18 1.51
N LEU A 128 13.98 -6.02 2.53
CA LEU A 128 15.11 -6.44 3.36
C LEU A 128 15.99 -7.47 2.65
N THR A 129 15.39 -8.31 1.80
CA THR A 129 16.06 -9.42 1.09
C THR A 129 16.19 -9.18 -0.42
N GLY A 130 15.43 -8.21 -0.93
CA GLY A 130 15.21 -7.97 -2.36
C GLY A 130 14.41 -9.07 -3.05
N ASP A 131 13.75 -9.98 -2.31
CA ASP A 131 13.00 -11.08 -2.92
C ASP A 131 11.69 -10.57 -3.49
N TYR A 132 11.54 -10.73 -4.81
CA TYR A 132 10.32 -10.43 -5.55
C TYR A 132 9.58 -11.72 -5.92
N ILE A 133 8.26 -11.70 -5.77
CA ILE A 133 7.35 -12.76 -6.23
C ILE A 133 6.20 -12.10 -7.01
N GLY A 134 5.95 -12.56 -8.23
CA GLY A 134 4.85 -12.12 -9.08
C GLY A 134 4.02 -13.27 -9.63
N ASN A 135 2.71 -13.19 -9.46
CA ASN A 135 1.73 -14.13 -9.97
C ASN A 135 0.83 -13.41 -10.97
N TRP A 136 1.15 -13.56 -12.26
CA TRP A 136 0.51 -12.79 -13.32
C TRP A 136 -0.17 -13.68 -14.35
N ASN A 137 -1.17 -13.10 -14.99
CA ASN A 137 -1.89 -13.66 -16.13
C ASN A 137 -1.89 -12.64 -17.26
N TYR A 138 -1.99 -13.11 -18.50
CA TYR A 138 -2.16 -12.28 -19.69
C TYR A 138 -3.34 -12.79 -20.50
N TYR A 139 -4.00 -11.90 -21.25
CA TYR A 139 -5.01 -12.32 -22.22
C TYR A 139 -4.36 -12.91 -23.47
N ASP A 140 -4.77 -14.11 -23.85
CA ASP A 140 -4.30 -14.83 -25.03
C ASP A 140 -5.35 -14.71 -26.14
N GLU A 141 -5.13 -13.79 -27.08
CA GLU A 141 -6.08 -13.47 -28.15
C GLU A 141 -6.35 -14.67 -29.06
N ASP A 142 -5.33 -15.49 -29.36
CA ASP A 142 -5.48 -16.68 -30.22
C ASP A 142 -6.43 -17.73 -29.60
N LYS A 143 -6.53 -17.78 -28.27
CA LYS A 143 -7.33 -18.76 -27.54
C LYS A 143 -8.52 -18.15 -26.81
N ASP A 144 -8.74 -16.85 -27.01
CA ASP A 144 -9.78 -16.04 -26.38
C ASP A 144 -9.91 -16.29 -24.86
N LYS A 145 -8.77 -16.31 -24.14
CA LYS A 145 -8.77 -16.64 -22.71
C LYS A 145 -7.63 -16.05 -21.91
N LEU A 146 -7.86 -15.92 -20.60
CA LEU A 146 -6.82 -15.57 -19.64
C LEU A 146 -5.86 -16.75 -19.42
N THR A 147 -4.56 -16.51 -19.61
CA THR A 147 -3.50 -17.51 -19.44
C THR A 147 -2.53 -17.10 -18.34
N LYS A 148 -2.29 -18.03 -17.40
CA LYS A 148 -1.33 -17.82 -16.30
C LYS A 148 0.12 -17.93 -16.78
N ILE A 149 0.95 -16.99 -16.32
CA ILE A 149 2.42 -17.05 -16.42
C ILE A 149 2.94 -17.84 -15.21
N PRO A 150 3.98 -18.69 -15.37
CA PRO A 150 4.66 -19.27 -14.22
C PRO A 150 5.06 -18.20 -13.21
N THR A 151 4.95 -18.50 -11.91
CA THR A 151 5.31 -17.55 -10.85
C THR A 151 6.72 -17.01 -11.08
N ILE A 152 6.81 -15.68 -11.16
CA ILE A 152 8.07 -14.99 -11.35
C ILE A 152 8.72 -14.88 -9.97
N LYS A 153 9.93 -15.42 -9.85
CA LYS A 153 10.80 -15.22 -8.68
C LYS A 153 12.06 -14.51 -9.15
N ALA A 154 12.34 -13.34 -8.58
CA ALA A 154 13.47 -12.50 -9.00
C ALA A 154 14.06 -11.73 -7.81
N LYS A 155 15.23 -11.13 -8.03
CA LYS A 155 15.78 -10.12 -7.11
C LYS A 155 15.45 -8.73 -7.62
N MET A 156 14.86 -7.91 -6.75
CA MET A 156 14.53 -6.50 -7.00
C MET A 156 15.04 -5.70 -5.80
N LYS A 157 16.20 -5.06 -5.97
CA LYS A 157 16.89 -4.35 -4.88
C LYS A 157 16.46 -2.89 -4.84
N PHE A 158 16.20 -2.39 -3.64
CA PHE A 158 15.93 -0.98 -3.36
C PHE A 158 16.93 -0.47 -2.33
N SER A 159 17.20 0.83 -2.36
CA SER A 159 17.84 1.50 -1.24
C SER A 159 16.94 1.46 0.00
N SER A 160 17.53 1.61 1.18
CA SER A 160 16.75 1.75 2.41
C SER A 160 15.93 3.04 2.37
N ILE A 161 14.62 2.93 2.54
CA ILE A 161 13.68 4.04 2.52
C ILE A 161 13.04 4.15 3.91
N ASN A 162 13.10 5.33 4.51
CA ASN A 162 12.39 5.63 5.76
C ASN A 162 11.06 6.32 5.45
N LEU A 163 10.16 6.36 6.43
CA LEU A 163 8.86 7.02 6.29
C LEU A 163 8.99 8.45 5.77
N GLU A 164 9.92 9.24 6.34
CA GLU A 164 10.18 10.63 5.96
C GLU A 164 10.61 10.80 4.49
N ASP A 165 11.26 9.78 3.94
CA ASP A 165 11.75 9.76 2.57
C ASP A 165 10.73 9.16 1.59
N PHE A 166 9.70 8.51 2.10
CA PHE A 166 8.68 7.81 1.32
C PHE A 166 7.72 8.80 0.68
N GLY A 167 7.56 8.68 -0.64
CA GLY A 167 6.48 9.27 -1.42
C GLY A 167 5.98 8.26 -2.46
N GLU A 168 4.91 8.61 -3.17
CA GLU A 168 4.26 7.69 -4.12
C GLU A 168 5.18 7.28 -5.28
N GLU A 169 6.18 8.10 -5.61
CA GLU A 169 7.20 7.79 -6.61
C GLU A 169 7.96 6.49 -6.34
N ILE A 170 8.11 6.12 -5.06
CA ILE A 170 8.75 4.87 -4.65
C ILE A 170 7.91 3.67 -5.08
N TYR A 171 6.58 3.76 -4.90
CA TYR A 171 5.66 2.73 -5.35
C TYR A 171 5.61 2.66 -6.88
N PHE A 172 5.56 3.80 -7.58
CA PHE A 172 5.53 3.79 -9.05
C PHE A 172 6.81 3.18 -9.65
N GLY A 173 7.98 3.49 -9.10
CA GLY A 173 9.22 2.81 -9.50
C GLY A 173 9.19 1.29 -9.25
N TYR A 174 8.55 0.83 -8.16
CA TYR A 174 8.29 -0.60 -7.96
C TYR A 174 7.35 -1.18 -9.01
N SER A 175 6.26 -0.48 -9.33
CA SER A 175 5.28 -0.89 -10.33
C SER A 175 5.88 -1.02 -11.73
N GLU A 176 6.75 -0.09 -12.14
CA GLU A 176 7.48 -0.13 -13.40
C GLU A 176 8.38 -1.37 -13.49
N ASN A 177 9.16 -1.65 -12.44
CA ASN A 177 9.99 -2.85 -12.37
C ASN A 177 9.16 -4.15 -12.43
N CYS A 178 7.94 -4.15 -11.87
CA CYS A 178 7.02 -5.28 -11.99
C CYS A 178 6.55 -5.48 -13.44
N ALA A 179 6.21 -4.40 -14.14
CA ALA A 179 5.77 -4.45 -15.53
C ALA A 179 6.87 -5.00 -16.45
N GLU A 180 8.12 -4.57 -16.27
CA GLU A 180 9.27 -5.11 -17.02
C GLU A 180 9.42 -6.63 -16.83
N LEU A 181 9.32 -7.11 -15.59
CA LEU A 181 9.37 -8.53 -15.28
C LEU A 181 8.20 -9.28 -15.93
N PHE A 182 7.00 -8.73 -15.87
CA PHE A 182 5.82 -9.29 -16.51
C PHE A 182 6.01 -9.45 -18.02
N TYR A 183 6.35 -8.38 -18.73
CA TYR A 183 6.52 -8.40 -20.19
C TYR A 183 7.63 -9.37 -20.63
N LYS A 184 8.74 -9.41 -19.90
CA LYS A 184 9.82 -10.38 -20.14
C LYS A 184 9.32 -11.83 -20.04
N HIS A 185 8.57 -12.17 -18.99
CA HIS A 185 8.10 -13.54 -18.77
C HIS A 185 6.91 -13.90 -19.69
N LYS A 186 6.05 -12.94 -20.04
CA LYS A 186 5.00 -13.08 -21.06
C LYS A 186 5.62 -13.50 -22.40
N LYS A 187 6.65 -12.79 -22.86
CA LYS A 187 7.36 -13.10 -24.11
C LYS A 187 7.98 -14.50 -24.11
N ILE A 188 8.64 -14.89 -23.02
CA ILE A 188 9.20 -16.24 -22.86
C ILE A 188 8.10 -17.31 -22.93
N ARG A 189 6.95 -17.06 -22.31
CA ARG A 189 5.81 -17.99 -22.33
C ARG A 189 5.18 -18.10 -23.72
N MET A 190 5.09 -17.01 -24.47
CA MET A 190 4.55 -17.01 -25.84
C MET A 190 5.48 -17.73 -26.82
N ASN A 191 6.80 -17.54 -26.72
CA ASN A 191 7.78 -18.20 -27.60
C ASN A 191 7.94 -19.71 -27.37
N ARG A 192 7.40 -20.25 -26.27
CA ARG A 192 7.40 -21.69 -25.96
C ARG A 192 6.15 -22.41 -26.49
N ARG A 193 5.28 -21.71 -27.21
CA ARG A 193 4.11 -22.26 -27.89
C ARG A 193 4.49 -22.70 -29.29
#